data_AF-U3U423-F1
#
_entry.id   AF-U3U423-F1
#
_cell.length_a   1.000
_cell.length_b   1.000
_cell.length_c   1.000
_cell.angle_alpha   90.00
_cell.angle_beta   90.00
_cell.angle_gamma   90.00
#
_symmetry.space_group_name_H-M   'P 1'
#
loop_
_entity.id
_entity.type
_entity.pdbx_description
1 polymer ?
#
loop_
_entity_poly.entity_id
_entity_poly.type
_entity_poly.pdbx_seq_one_letter_code
_entity_poly.pdbx_strand_id
1 'polypeptide(L)'
;MDFGGIGDAHGARSYIWLDEQQHVYKRLIVSEDNTTLLGAVLVGDTSDYGSLLQLALNHIPLPENPALLILPAGSGEKPAMGVDSLPDSAQICSCFDVSKSDIVNAVQAGCHTVAALKAETRAGTGCGGCIPLITQVLNAELSRQGIEVNHHLCEHFAYSRQELYHLIRVEEIKSFDALLTKYGQGYGCEVCKPTVGSLLASCWNEYILKPQHTPLQDSNDLYLGNIQKDGTYSVIPRTAGGEITPQGLMTLGEVARQYNLYTKITGSQRIGLFGAQRDDLPAIWSQLIAAGFKTGQAYAKALAWRKPASAAAGAAMALATASASALSWRTATKASARRTR
;
A
#
# COMPACT_ATOMS: atom_id res chain seq x y z
N MET A 1 -21.65 6.61 -7.45
CA MET A 1 -20.96 7.40 -6.40
C MET A 1 -21.88 8.54 -6.11
N ASP A 2 -22.49 8.58 -4.93
CA ASP A 2 -23.30 9.72 -4.53
C ASP A 2 -22.38 10.74 -3.85
N PHE A 3 -22.40 11.99 -4.33
CA PHE A 3 -21.65 13.11 -3.74
C PHE A 3 -22.67 14.09 -3.14
N GLY A 4 -22.37 14.59 -1.93
CA GLY A 4 -23.13 15.65 -1.28
C GLY A 4 -22.16 16.74 -0.81
N GLY A 5 -22.43 17.99 -1.17
CA GLY A 5 -21.69 19.17 -0.71
C GLY A 5 -22.57 20.05 0.17
N ILE A 6 -22.04 20.48 1.32
CA ILE A 6 -22.67 21.44 2.25
C ILE A 6 -21.62 22.51 2.57
N GLY A 7 -21.97 23.78 2.43
CA GLY A 7 -21.11 24.93 2.75
C GLY A 7 -21.59 26.22 2.10
N ASP A 8 -21.33 27.36 2.74
CA ASP A 8 -21.51 28.70 2.16
C ASP A 8 -20.27 29.03 1.32
N ALA A 9 -20.45 29.13 0.01
CA ALA A 9 -19.38 29.43 -0.95
C ALA A 9 -19.56 30.81 -1.62
N HIS A 10 -20.39 31.69 -1.05
CA HIS A 10 -20.54 33.04 -1.56
C HIS A 10 -19.20 33.78 -1.49
N GLY A 11 -18.74 34.32 -2.64
CA GLY A 11 -17.45 35.02 -2.78
C GLY A 11 -16.23 34.11 -2.96
N ALA A 12 -16.36 32.78 -2.88
CA ALA A 12 -15.20 31.88 -3.01
C ALA A 12 -14.75 31.67 -4.47
N ARG A 13 -13.44 31.56 -4.70
CA ARG A 13 -12.87 31.11 -5.98
C ARG A 13 -12.57 29.61 -5.92
N SER A 14 -12.49 28.96 -7.08
CA SER A 14 -12.11 27.54 -7.12
C SER A 14 -11.16 27.19 -8.24
N TYR A 15 -10.21 26.31 -7.95
CA TYR A 15 -9.27 25.72 -8.90
C TYR A 15 -9.56 24.22 -9.03
N ILE A 16 -9.59 23.71 -10.26
CA ILE A 16 -9.95 22.31 -10.55
C ILE A 16 -8.86 21.66 -11.40
N TRP A 17 -8.47 20.45 -11.03
CA TRP A 17 -7.64 19.55 -11.81
C TRP A 17 -8.40 18.23 -12.05
N LEU A 18 -8.42 17.77 -13.30
CA LEU A 18 -9.09 16.55 -13.72
C LEU A 18 -8.18 15.77 -14.68
N ASP A 19 -7.92 14.52 -14.36
CA ASP A 19 -7.26 13.55 -15.22
C ASP A 19 -8.15 12.30 -15.34
N GLU A 20 -8.81 12.14 -16.49
CA GLU A 20 -9.72 11.03 -16.73
C GLU A 20 -9.00 9.69 -16.94
N GLN A 21 -7.77 9.71 -17.45
CA GLN A 21 -6.98 8.49 -17.66
C GLN A 21 -6.53 7.88 -16.34
N GLN A 22 -6.14 8.73 -15.39
CA GLN A 22 -5.75 8.31 -14.04
C GLN A 22 -6.92 8.28 -13.05
N HIS A 23 -8.12 8.69 -13.47
CA HIS A 23 -9.31 8.84 -12.63
C HIS A 23 -9.06 9.74 -11.40
N VAL A 24 -8.34 10.84 -11.60
CA VAL A 24 -8.01 11.82 -10.56
C VAL A 24 -8.85 13.09 -10.72
N TYR A 25 -9.47 13.54 -9.64
CA TYR A 25 -10.16 14.82 -9.58
C TYR A 25 -9.75 15.56 -8.30
N LYS A 26 -9.31 16.81 -8.42
CA LYS A 26 -8.94 17.67 -7.30
C LYS A 26 -9.57 19.04 -7.47
N ARG A 27 -10.16 19.57 -6.42
CA ARG A 27 -10.74 20.92 -6.39
C ARG A 27 -10.32 21.65 -5.12
N LEU A 28 -9.82 22.87 -5.26
CA LEU A 28 -9.61 23.82 -4.17
C LEU A 28 -10.75 24.83 -4.14
N ILE A 29 -11.10 25.27 -2.95
CA ILE A 29 -12.05 26.36 -2.69
C ILE A 29 -11.28 27.37 -1.85
N VAL A 30 -11.09 28.58 -2.37
CA VAL A 30 -10.28 29.63 -1.75
C VAL A 30 -11.11 30.89 -1.55
N SER A 31 -10.66 31.77 -0.66
CA SER A 31 -11.30 33.05 -0.39
C SER A 31 -11.33 33.98 -1.62
N GLU A 32 -12.19 35.00 -1.58
CA GLU A 32 -12.38 35.95 -2.69
C GLU A 32 -11.09 36.70 -3.06
N ASP A 33 -10.28 37.01 -2.06
CA ASP A 33 -8.98 37.69 -2.16
C ASP A 33 -7.82 36.75 -2.53
N ASN A 34 -8.11 35.45 -2.70
CA ASN A 34 -7.15 34.40 -3.07
C ASN A 34 -6.05 34.11 -2.03
N THR A 35 -6.24 34.51 -0.77
CA THR A 35 -5.21 34.38 0.28
C THR A 35 -5.39 33.16 1.18
N THR A 36 -6.60 32.63 1.32
CA THR A 36 -6.93 31.59 2.32
C THR A 36 -7.62 30.39 1.68
N LEU A 37 -7.25 29.18 2.09
CA LEU A 37 -7.93 27.96 1.67
C LEU A 37 -9.15 27.71 2.56
N LEU A 38 -10.34 27.69 1.95
CA LEU A 38 -11.60 27.40 2.64
C LEU A 38 -11.91 25.90 2.66
N GLY A 39 -11.43 25.16 1.66
CA GLY A 39 -11.61 23.71 1.60
C GLY A 39 -11.04 23.07 0.33
N ALA A 40 -11.02 21.74 0.31
CA ALA A 40 -10.57 20.97 -0.84
C ALA A 40 -11.35 19.66 -0.98
N VAL A 41 -11.48 19.20 -2.23
CA VAL A 41 -12.04 17.89 -2.58
C VAL A 41 -11.00 17.14 -3.40
N LEU A 42 -10.64 15.93 -2.98
CA LEU A 42 -9.62 15.10 -3.65
C LEU A 42 -10.22 13.70 -3.89
N VAL A 43 -10.12 13.21 -5.13
CA VAL A 43 -10.62 11.90 -5.57
C VAL A 43 -9.53 11.24 -6.42
N GLY A 44 -9.29 9.95 -6.18
CA GLY A 44 -8.21 9.20 -6.83
C GLY A 44 -6.89 9.41 -6.10
N ASP A 45 -6.17 10.48 -6.41
CA ASP A 45 -4.93 10.87 -5.73
C ASP A 45 -5.22 11.83 -4.57
N THR A 46 -4.91 11.40 -3.35
CA THR A 46 -5.14 12.15 -2.09
C THR A 46 -3.84 12.49 -1.38
N SER A 47 -2.69 12.37 -2.05
CA SER A 47 -1.37 12.65 -1.49
C SER A 47 -1.24 14.05 -0.87
N ASP A 48 -1.91 15.05 -1.48
CA ASP A 48 -1.90 16.44 -1.01
C ASP A 48 -2.86 16.72 0.18
N TYR A 49 -3.66 15.73 0.62
CA TYR A 49 -4.70 15.92 1.64
C TYR A 49 -4.14 16.50 2.94
N GLY A 50 -3.02 15.97 3.45
CA GLY A 50 -2.43 16.40 4.71
C GLY A 50 -2.02 17.87 4.68
N SER A 51 -1.34 18.30 3.62
CA SER A 51 -0.89 19.68 3.44
C SER A 51 -2.07 20.65 3.27
N LEU A 52 -3.04 20.29 2.43
CA LEU A 52 -4.24 21.11 2.22
C LEU A 52 -5.10 21.23 3.47
N LEU A 53 -5.20 20.16 4.26
CA LEU A 53 -5.90 20.21 5.54
C LEU A 53 -5.23 21.22 6.49
N GLN A 54 -3.90 21.22 6.58
CA GLN A 54 -3.19 22.15 7.45
C GLN A 54 -3.30 23.61 6.99
N LEU A 55 -3.28 23.87 5.67
CA LEU A 55 -3.56 25.21 5.12
C LEU A 55 -4.93 25.74 5.55
N ALA A 56 -5.95 24.88 5.46
CA ALA A 56 -7.31 25.25 5.79
C ALA A 56 -7.52 25.44 7.31
N LEU A 57 -6.99 24.54 8.14
CA LEU A 57 -7.18 24.60 9.60
C LEU A 57 -6.43 25.74 10.27
N ASN A 58 -5.24 26.08 9.78
CA ASN A 58 -4.38 27.09 10.41
C ASN A 58 -4.45 28.46 9.70
N HIS A 59 -5.33 28.63 8.72
CA HIS A 59 -5.46 29.85 7.90
C HIS A 59 -4.11 30.35 7.36
N ILE A 60 -3.27 29.41 6.92
CA ILE A 60 -1.94 29.74 6.40
C ILE A 60 -2.11 30.41 5.03
N PRO A 61 -1.43 31.54 4.78
CA PRO A 61 -1.50 32.24 3.49
C PRO A 61 -1.13 31.33 2.32
N LEU A 62 -1.93 31.39 1.26
CA LEU A 62 -1.71 30.64 0.04
C LEU A 62 -0.60 31.26 -0.82
N PRO A 63 0.08 30.45 -1.65
CA PRO A 63 0.99 30.96 -2.66
C PRO A 63 0.21 31.82 -3.69
N GLU A 64 0.93 32.70 -4.39
CA GLU A 64 0.34 33.57 -5.43
C GLU A 64 -0.52 32.80 -6.45
N ASN A 65 -0.13 31.57 -6.77
CA ASN A 65 -0.89 30.65 -7.60
C ASN A 65 -1.32 29.38 -6.85
N PRO A 66 -2.52 29.37 -6.23
CA PRO A 66 -3.02 28.22 -5.48
C PRO A 66 -3.23 26.96 -6.33
N ALA A 67 -3.41 27.09 -7.65
CA ALA A 67 -3.62 25.94 -8.53
C ALA A 67 -2.46 24.94 -8.45
N LEU A 68 -1.23 25.42 -8.24
CA LEU A 68 -0.03 24.58 -8.13
C LEU A 68 -0.15 23.52 -7.03
N LEU A 69 -0.91 23.79 -5.97
CA LEU A 69 -1.08 22.86 -4.84
C LEU A 69 -1.78 21.55 -5.23
N ILE A 70 -2.55 21.51 -6.32
CA ILE A 70 -3.30 20.32 -6.77
C ILE A 70 -2.75 19.67 -8.04
N LEU A 71 -1.79 20.29 -8.73
CA LEU A 71 -1.25 19.74 -9.96
C LEU A 71 -0.39 18.47 -9.70
N PRO A 72 -0.13 17.61 -10.70
CA PRO A 72 0.78 16.46 -10.54
C PRO A 72 2.24 16.90 -10.37
N ALA A 73 3.06 16.05 -9.74
CA ALA A 73 4.50 16.30 -9.61
C ALA A 73 5.18 16.48 -10.99
N GLY A 74 5.99 17.52 -11.15
CA GLY A 74 6.71 17.83 -12.40
C GLY A 74 6.02 18.83 -13.34
N SER A 75 4.82 19.32 -13.00
CA SER A 75 4.10 20.36 -13.77
C SER A 75 4.43 21.81 -13.33
N GLY A 76 5.43 21.96 -12.46
CA GLY A 76 5.90 23.19 -11.84
C GLY A 76 6.53 22.90 -10.48
N GLU A 77 7.25 23.86 -9.89
CA GLU A 77 7.63 23.78 -8.47
C GLU A 77 6.35 23.90 -7.64
N LYS A 78 5.90 22.79 -7.07
CA LYS A 78 4.89 22.83 -6.02
C LYS A 78 5.48 23.61 -4.85
N PRO A 79 4.84 24.68 -4.36
CA PRO A 79 5.27 25.32 -3.13
C PRO A 79 5.20 24.27 -2.02
N ALA A 80 6.37 23.81 -1.58
CA ALA A 80 6.48 22.87 -0.49
C ALA A 80 6.09 23.64 0.77
N MET A 81 4.91 23.33 1.30
CA MET A 81 4.56 23.81 2.62
C MET A 81 5.41 23.02 3.62
N GLY A 82 6.55 23.61 4.00
CA GLY A 82 7.42 23.03 5.01
C GLY A 82 6.64 22.90 6.32
N VAL A 83 6.82 21.79 7.01
CA VAL A 83 6.35 21.61 8.39
C VAL A 83 6.83 22.73 9.33
N ASP A 84 7.88 23.46 8.94
CA ASP A 84 8.36 24.65 9.63
C ASP A 84 7.35 25.80 9.65
N SER A 85 6.50 25.94 8.63
CA SER A 85 5.47 26.99 8.58
C SER A 85 4.26 26.73 9.47
N LEU A 86 4.15 25.52 10.04
CA LEU A 86 3.05 25.17 10.94
C LEU A 86 3.30 25.79 12.33
N PRO A 87 2.29 26.39 12.99
CA PRO A 87 2.42 26.80 14.38
C PRO A 87 2.61 25.59 15.30
N ASP A 88 3.24 25.78 16.45
CA ASP A 88 3.46 24.71 17.44
C ASP A 88 2.16 24.07 17.94
N SER A 89 1.07 24.86 17.96
CA SER A 89 -0.28 24.41 18.28
C SER A 89 -0.98 23.66 17.14
N ALA A 90 -0.38 23.53 15.96
CA ALA A 90 -1.01 22.86 14.82
C ALA A 90 -1.32 21.40 15.17
N GLN A 91 -2.58 21.00 15.02
CA GLN A 91 -3.01 19.64 15.29
C GLN A 91 -2.51 18.69 14.19
N ILE A 92 -1.63 17.76 14.55
CA ILE A 92 -1.05 16.77 13.64
C ILE A 92 -1.85 15.47 13.64
N CYS A 93 -2.30 15.00 14.81
CA CYS A 93 -3.11 13.80 14.95
C CYS A 93 -4.42 14.08 15.68
N SER A 94 -5.54 14.12 14.94
CA SER A 94 -6.86 14.32 15.54
C SER A 94 -7.36 13.13 16.38
N CYS A 95 -6.91 11.90 16.09
CA CYS A 95 -7.38 10.71 16.84
C CYS A 95 -6.92 10.71 18.30
N PHE A 96 -5.77 11.30 18.57
CA PHE A 96 -5.15 11.29 19.89
C PHE A 96 -4.79 12.67 20.40
N ASP A 97 -5.28 13.71 19.73
CA ASP A 97 -5.09 15.12 20.06
C ASP A 97 -3.61 15.49 20.23
N VAL A 98 -2.80 15.17 19.21
CA VAL A 98 -1.35 15.42 19.23
C VAL A 98 -1.02 16.61 18.32
N SER A 99 -0.40 17.63 18.90
CA SER A 99 0.06 18.84 18.23
C SER A 99 1.47 18.71 17.65
N LYS A 100 1.91 19.71 16.87
CA LYS A 100 3.30 19.80 16.39
C LYS A 100 4.27 19.87 17.57
N SER A 101 3.94 20.66 18.60
CA SER A 101 4.78 20.81 19.79
C SER A 101 5.01 19.49 20.52
N ASP A 102 3.99 18.63 20.63
CA ASP A 102 4.11 17.32 21.28
C ASP A 102 5.09 16.41 20.53
N ILE A 103 5.05 16.43 19.18
CA ILE A 103 5.99 15.69 18.36
C ILE A 103 7.41 16.25 18.53
N VAL A 104 7.59 17.57 18.45
CA VAL A 104 8.90 18.22 18.61
C VAL A 104 9.50 17.89 19.99
N ASN A 105 8.71 18.02 21.05
CA ASN A 105 9.12 17.69 22.42
C ASN A 105 9.53 16.21 22.54
N ALA A 106 8.77 15.29 21.94
CA ALA A 106 9.12 13.87 21.95
C ALA A 106 10.42 13.58 21.18
N VAL A 107 10.66 14.25 20.04
CA VAL A 107 11.93 14.12 19.30
C VAL A 107 13.09 14.66 20.14
N GLN A 108 12.94 15.82 20.77
CA GLN A 108 13.95 16.39 21.68
C GLN A 108 14.22 15.51 22.92
N ALA A 109 13.23 14.74 23.36
CA ALA A 109 13.39 13.72 24.39
C ALA A 109 14.05 12.42 23.90
N GLY A 110 14.41 12.32 22.62
CA GLY A 110 15.13 11.17 22.04
C GLY A 110 14.31 10.26 21.12
N CYS A 111 13.05 10.61 20.81
CA CYS A 111 12.22 9.81 19.90
C CYS A 111 12.57 10.05 18.42
N HIS A 112 13.71 9.51 17.96
CA HIS A 112 14.23 9.76 16.61
C HIS A 112 13.65 8.86 15.51
N THR A 113 12.58 8.11 15.80
CA THR A 113 11.93 7.25 14.80
C THR A 113 10.41 7.39 14.90
N VAL A 114 9.70 7.15 13.79
CA VAL A 114 8.23 7.13 13.78
C VAL A 114 7.68 6.07 14.74
N ALA A 115 8.39 4.95 14.94
CA ALA A 115 8.01 3.92 15.90
C ALA A 115 8.11 4.43 17.35
N ALA A 116 9.18 5.14 17.69
CA ALA A 116 9.33 5.77 19.00
C ALA A 116 8.26 6.85 19.24
N LEU A 117 8.00 7.71 18.26
CA LEU A 117 6.92 8.70 18.34
C LEU A 117 5.55 8.06 18.51
N LYS A 118 5.27 6.94 17.84
CA LYS A 118 4.04 6.17 18.02
C LYS A 118 3.91 5.60 19.42
N ALA A 119 5.00 5.13 20.02
CA ALA A 119 4.99 4.61 21.37
C ALA A 119 4.74 5.72 22.40
N GLU A 120 5.38 6.87 22.22
CA GLU A 120 5.32 8.00 23.16
C GLU A 120 4.01 8.79 23.05
N THR A 121 3.64 9.21 21.84
CA THR A 121 2.51 10.13 21.61
C THR A 121 1.23 9.44 21.18
N ARG A 122 1.30 8.13 20.84
CA ARG A 122 0.25 7.35 20.17
C ARG A 122 -0.12 7.83 18.76
N ALA A 123 0.42 8.95 18.29
CA ALA A 123 0.10 9.51 16.99
C ALA A 123 0.36 8.49 15.87
N GLY A 124 -0.62 8.29 14.97
CA GLY A 124 -0.51 7.33 13.87
C GLY A 124 -0.79 5.86 14.22
N THR A 125 -1.27 5.57 15.43
CA THR A 125 -1.73 4.21 15.82
C THR A 125 -3.24 3.97 15.62
N GLY A 126 -4.01 5.03 15.35
CA GLY A 126 -5.47 5.01 15.15
C GLY A 126 -5.84 4.87 13.68
N CYS A 127 -6.20 5.97 13.02
CA CYS A 127 -6.53 5.96 11.59
C CYS A 127 -5.30 5.98 10.66
N GLY A 128 -4.12 6.34 11.17
CA GLY A 128 -2.87 6.39 10.41
C GLY A 128 -2.72 7.56 9.42
N GLY A 129 -3.74 8.39 9.21
CA GLY A 129 -3.71 9.47 8.21
C GLY A 129 -2.66 10.56 8.48
N CYS A 130 -2.22 10.72 9.73
CA CYS A 130 -1.20 11.68 10.14
C CYS A 130 0.25 11.19 9.95
N ILE A 131 0.47 9.91 9.61
CA ILE A 131 1.82 9.33 9.51
C ILE A 131 2.74 10.10 8.54
N PRO A 132 2.29 10.53 7.34
CA PRO A 132 3.14 11.31 6.44
C PRO A 132 3.59 12.64 7.07
N LEU A 133 2.67 13.35 7.73
CA LEU A 133 2.95 14.63 8.35
C LEU A 133 3.85 14.50 9.59
N ILE A 134 3.63 13.48 10.43
CA ILE A 134 4.51 13.14 11.56
C ILE A 134 5.93 12.88 11.06
N THR A 135 6.08 12.15 9.95
CA THR A 135 7.39 11.84 9.37
C THR A 135 8.10 13.10 8.87
N GLN A 136 7.36 14.03 8.26
CA GLN A 136 7.90 15.33 7.86
C GLN A 136 8.38 16.14 9.06
N VAL A 137 7.58 16.25 10.13
CA VAL A 137 7.96 16.98 11.36
C VAL A 137 9.19 16.35 12.00
N LEU A 138 9.22 15.01 12.11
CA LEU A 138 10.37 14.26 12.62
C LEU A 138 11.64 14.59 11.83
N ASN A 139 11.60 14.47 10.50
CA ASN A 139 12.78 14.69 9.66
C ASN A 139 13.28 16.14 9.73
N ALA A 140 12.36 17.12 9.80
CA ALA A 140 12.72 18.52 9.97
C ALA A 140 13.42 18.78 11.32
N GLU A 141 12.91 18.20 12.41
CA GLU A 141 13.52 18.33 13.73
C GLU A 141 14.86 17.59 13.85
N LEU A 142 14.97 16.38 13.28
CA LEU A 142 16.25 15.67 13.21
C LEU A 142 17.30 16.46 12.43
N SER A 143 16.93 17.05 11.30
CA SER A 143 17.81 17.90 10.50
C SER A 143 18.25 19.15 11.30
N ARG A 144 17.34 19.75 12.08
CA ARG A 144 17.64 20.89 12.97
C ARG A 144 18.63 20.52 14.07
N GLN A 145 18.57 19.28 14.59
CA GLN A 145 19.52 18.76 15.56
C GLN A 145 20.85 18.28 14.92
N GLY A 146 21.02 18.45 13.61
CA GLY A 146 22.19 17.99 12.87
C GLY A 146 22.27 16.46 12.74
N ILE A 147 21.17 15.75 12.98
CA ILE A 147 21.08 14.31 12.81
C ILE A 147 20.73 14.03 11.35
N GLU A 148 21.71 13.47 10.63
CA GLU A 148 21.51 13.10 9.22
C GLU A 148 20.46 11.97 9.11
N VAL A 149 19.34 12.25 8.44
CA VAL A 149 18.29 11.26 8.22
C VAL A 149 18.71 10.35 7.10
N ASN A 150 19.18 9.17 7.47
CA ASN A 150 19.60 8.17 6.51
C ASN A 150 18.39 7.35 6.01
N HIS A 151 18.17 7.33 4.69
CA HIS A 151 17.09 6.59 4.04
C HIS A 151 17.49 5.19 3.54
N HIS A 152 18.68 4.72 3.90
CA HIS A 152 19.18 3.39 3.57
C HIS A 152 18.27 2.31 4.15
N LEU A 153 18.09 1.23 3.39
CA LEU A 153 17.31 0.08 3.85
C LEU A 153 18.01 -0.62 5.03
N CYS A 154 19.33 -0.77 4.95
CA CYS A 154 20.20 -1.29 6.02
C CYS A 154 21.67 -1.08 5.61
N GLU A 155 22.62 -1.55 6.43
CA GLU A 155 24.06 -1.52 6.12
C GLU A 155 24.46 -2.14 4.77
N HIS A 156 23.65 -3.06 4.23
CA HIS A 156 23.90 -3.73 2.96
C HIS A 156 23.46 -2.90 1.75
N PHE A 157 22.53 -1.97 1.89
CA PHE A 157 21.95 -1.20 0.78
C PHE A 157 21.77 0.26 1.17
N ALA A 158 22.58 1.12 0.55
CA ALA A 158 22.53 2.57 0.73
C ALA A 158 21.36 3.25 -0.02
N TYR A 159 20.21 2.56 -0.09
CA TYR A 159 19.06 2.95 -0.87
C TYR A 159 17.78 2.65 -0.09
N SER A 160 16.78 3.50 -0.27
CA SER A 160 15.43 3.26 0.21
C SER A 160 14.75 2.13 -0.55
N ARG A 161 13.66 1.59 0.03
CA ARG A 161 12.84 0.57 -0.63
C ARG A 161 12.33 1.03 -2.00
N GLN A 162 11.98 2.31 -2.15
CA GLN A 162 11.46 2.86 -3.40
C GLN A 162 12.55 2.97 -4.47
N GLU A 163 13.74 3.43 -4.10
CA GLU A 163 14.88 3.48 -5.01
C GLU A 163 15.27 2.08 -5.47
N LEU A 164 15.36 1.10 -4.56
CA LEU A 164 15.61 -0.29 -4.91
C LEU A 164 14.56 -0.85 -5.87
N TYR A 165 13.27 -0.52 -5.67
CA TYR A 165 12.21 -0.89 -6.62
C TYR A 165 12.47 -0.31 -8.02
N HIS A 166 12.84 0.96 -8.10
CA HIS A 166 13.15 1.62 -9.37
C HIS A 166 14.38 0.99 -10.04
N LEU A 167 15.46 0.74 -9.30
CA LEU A 167 16.67 0.08 -9.82
C LEU A 167 16.35 -1.32 -10.36
N ILE A 168 15.59 -2.12 -9.62
CA ILE A 168 15.14 -3.45 -10.06
C ILE A 168 14.37 -3.37 -11.38
N ARG A 169 13.46 -2.39 -11.52
CA ARG A 169 12.62 -2.23 -12.71
C ARG A 169 13.38 -1.73 -13.92
N VAL A 170 14.21 -0.70 -13.75
CA VAL A 170 14.94 -0.04 -14.84
C VAL A 170 16.01 -0.97 -15.41
N GLU A 171 16.69 -1.71 -14.55
CA GLU A 171 17.80 -2.58 -14.96
C GLU A 171 17.41 -4.06 -15.10
N GLU A 172 16.13 -4.36 -14.98
CA GLU A 172 15.58 -5.70 -15.12
C GLU A 172 16.24 -6.75 -14.21
N ILE A 173 16.57 -6.38 -12.97
CA ILE A 173 17.27 -7.26 -12.02
C ILE A 173 16.31 -8.34 -11.50
N LYS A 174 16.70 -9.62 -11.61
CA LYS A 174 15.83 -10.77 -11.31
C LYS A 174 16.24 -11.59 -10.08
N SER A 175 17.37 -11.31 -9.47
CA SER A 175 17.85 -12.05 -8.29
C SER A 175 18.42 -11.11 -7.23
N PHE A 176 18.41 -11.58 -5.98
CA PHE A 176 19.02 -10.88 -4.87
C PHE A 176 20.53 -10.70 -5.08
N ASP A 177 21.22 -11.74 -5.53
CA ASP A 177 22.68 -11.69 -5.74
C ASP A 177 23.07 -10.65 -6.79
N ALA A 178 22.29 -10.53 -7.88
CA ALA A 178 22.53 -9.51 -8.89
C ALA A 178 22.31 -8.09 -8.34
N LEU A 179 21.26 -7.89 -7.53
CA LEU A 179 21.00 -6.60 -6.88
C LEU A 179 22.11 -6.26 -5.87
N LEU A 180 22.50 -7.24 -5.05
CA LEU A 180 23.53 -7.08 -4.02
C LEU A 180 24.89 -6.79 -4.64
N THR A 181 25.27 -7.49 -5.70
CA THR A 181 26.55 -7.27 -6.39
C THR A 181 26.64 -5.87 -6.99
N LYS A 182 25.52 -5.31 -7.45
CA LYS A 182 25.51 -4.03 -8.16
C LYS A 182 25.28 -2.82 -7.26
N TYR A 183 24.43 -2.96 -6.24
CA TYR A 183 23.92 -1.86 -5.43
C TYR A 183 24.05 -2.08 -3.92
N GLY A 184 24.70 -3.15 -3.51
CA GLY A 184 24.89 -3.45 -2.10
C GLY A 184 26.25 -4.06 -1.80
N GLN A 185 26.35 -4.61 -0.60
CA GLN A 185 27.57 -5.20 -0.07
C GLN A 185 27.24 -6.30 0.94
N GLY A 186 28.21 -7.18 1.22
CA GLY A 186 28.07 -8.27 2.19
C GLY A 186 27.21 -9.44 1.67
N TYR A 187 26.44 -10.07 2.58
CA TYR A 187 25.63 -11.27 2.28
C TYR A 187 24.12 -11.07 2.49
N GLY A 188 23.71 -9.87 2.91
CA GLY A 188 22.35 -9.53 3.27
C GLY A 188 21.91 -10.05 4.64
N CYS A 189 20.97 -9.34 5.26
CA CYS A 189 20.39 -9.63 6.57
C CYS A 189 18.88 -9.95 6.51
N GLU A 190 18.31 -10.15 7.70
CA GLU A 190 16.86 -10.35 7.92
C GLU A 190 15.98 -9.16 7.51
N VAL A 191 16.55 -7.97 7.31
CA VAL A 191 15.82 -6.80 6.82
C VAL A 191 15.78 -6.77 5.29
N CYS A 192 16.94 -6.85 4.63
CA CYS A 192 17.03 -6.64 3.19
C CYS A 192 16.61 -7.86 2.37
N LYS A 193 16.86 -9.10 2.82
CA LYS A 193 16.48 -10.31 2.08
C LYS A 193 14.97 -10.41 1.84
N PRO A 194 14.09 -10.34 2.87
CA PRO A 194 12.65 -10.40 2.64
C PRO A 194 12.13 -9.15 1.93
N THR A 195 12.75 -7.99 2.14
CA THR A 195 12.39 -6.76 1.42
C THR A 195 12.63 -6.91 -0.08
N VAL A 196 13.84 -7.30 -0.48
CA VAL A 196 14.18 -7.51 -1.89
C VAL A 196 13.37 -8.66 -2.50
N GLY A 197 13.15 -9.76 -1.76
CA GLY A 197 12.24 -10.83 -2.18
C GLY A 197 10.84 -10.31 -2.51
N SER A 198 10.29 -9.43 -1.67
CA SER A 198 9.01 -8.76 -1.92
C SER A 198 9.04 -7.84 -3.15
N LEU A 199 10.12 -7.09 -3.36
CA LEU A 199 10.27 -6.20 -4.51
C LEU A 199 10.37 -6.99 -5.82
N LEU A 200 11.17 -8.06 -5.85
CA LEU A 200 11.29 -8.96 -7.00
C LEU A 200 9.96 -9.64 -7.33
N ALA A 201 9.23 -10.11 -6.32
CA ALA A 201 7.88 -10.66 -6.50
C ALA A 201 6.89 -9.63 -7.07
N SER A 202 6.99 -8.37 -6.65
CA SER A 202 6.16 -7.28 -7.18
C SER A 202 6.50 -6.92 -8.62
N CYS A 203 7.78 -6.96 -8.99
CA CYS A 203 8.24 -6.60 -10.33
C CYS A 203 7.97 -7.70 -11.37
N TRP A 204 8.16 -8.96 -10.97
CA TRP A 204 8.24 -10.09 -11.91
C TRP A 204 7.21 -11.18 -11.66
N ASN A 205 6.63 -11.25 -10.46
CA ASN A 205 5.61 -12.23 -10.06
C ASN A 205 5.99 -13.69 -10.41
N GLU A 206 7.26 -14.03 -10.22
CA GLU A 206 7.76 -15.40 -10.42
C GLU A 206 7.33 -16.35 -9.29
N TYR A 207 7.47 -17.65 -9.54
CA TYR A 207 7.19 -18.67 -8.53
C TYR A 207 8.19 -18.58 -7.37
N ILE A 208 7.65 -18.44 -6.16
CA ILE A 208 8.41 -18.03 -4.97
C ILE A 208 9.36 -19.12 -4.44
N LEU A 209 9.08 -20.39 -4.74
CA LEU A 209 9.93 -21.54 -4.34
C LEU A 209 10.91 -21.96 -5.44
N LYS A 210 11.18 -21.10 -6.44
CA LYS A 210 12.36 -21.32 -7.29
C LYS A 210 13.62 -21.27 -6.41
N PRO A 211 14.69 -22.03 -6.75
CA PRO A 211 15.92 -22.06 -5.95
C PRO A 211 16.53 -20.68 -5.66
N GLN A 212 16.37 -19.72 -6.58
CA GLN A 212 16.88 -18.36 -6.48
C GLN A 212 16.08 -17.46 -5.52
N HIS A 213 14.80 -17.76 -5.31
CA HIS A 213 13.88 -16.95 -4.50
C HIS A 213 13.68 -17.51 -3.09
N THR A 214 13.82 -18.83 -2.95
CA THR A 214 13.61 -19.58 -1.69
C THR A 214 14.40 -19.02 -0.50
N PRO A 215 15.70 -18.67 -0.63
CA PRO A 215 16.47 -18.13 0.49
C PRO A 215 16.03 -16.74 0.97
N LEU A 216 15.18 -16.06 0.20
CA LEU A 216 14.67 -14.72 0.49
C LEU A 216 13.31 -14.76 1.21
N GLN A 217 12.70 -15.95 1.29
CA GLN A 217 11.36 -16.11 1.82
C GLN A 217 11.37 -16.32 3.32
N ASP A 218 10.39 -15.71 3.98
CA ASP A 218 10.09 -16.02 5.37
C ASP A 218 9.33 -17.36 5.48
N SER A 219 9.15 -17.86 6.70
CA SER A 219 8.46 -19.13 6.95
C SER A 219 7.10 -19.22 6.27
N ASN A 220 6.37 -18.11 6.11
CA ASN A 220 5.04 -18.18 5.52
C ASN A 220 5.11 -18.45 4.01
N ASP A 221 6.03 -17.78 3.33
CA ASP A 221 6.21 -17.93 1.90
C ASP A 221 6.91 -19.26 1.54
N LEU A 222 7.80 -19.77 2.41
CA LEU A 222 8.43 -21.09 2.27
C LEU A 222 7.41 -22.24 2.29
N TYR A 223 6.45 -22.17 3.22
CA TYR A 223 5.43 -23.21 3.38
C TYR A 223 4.13 -22.88 2.67
N LEU A 224 4.09 -21.77 1.92
CA LEU A 224 2.91 -21.27 1.22
C LEU A 224 1.68 -21.23 2.15
N GLY A 225 1.85 -20.82 3.39
CA GLY A 225 0.80 -20.82 4.41
C GLY A 225 1.17 -19.88 5.55
N ASN A 226 0.19 -19.38 6.30
CA ASN A 226 0.49 -18.40 7.34
C ASN A 226 0.60 -19.09 8.71
N ILE A 227 1.75 -19.00 9.35
CA ILE A 227 1.95 -19.49 10.71
C ILE A 227 1.03 -18.73 11.69
N GLN A 228 0.39 -19.48 12.57
CA GLN A 228 -0.47 -18.98 13.64
C GLN A 228 0.29 -18.95 14.96
N LYS A 229 -0.28 -18.29 15.99
CA LYS A 229 0.36 -18.18 17.32
C LYS A 229 0.58 -19.53 18.01
N ASP A 230 -0.22 -20.53 17.66
CA ASP A 230 -0.14 -21.90 18.17
C ASP A 230 0.85 -22.79 17.38
N GLY A 231 1.56 -22.23 16.40
CA GLY A 231 2.52 -22.95 15.55
C GLY A 231 1.89 -23.71 14.38
N THR A 232 0.56 -23.74 14.27
CA THR A 232 -0.14 -24.30 13.10
C THR A 232 -0.13 -23.34 11.92
N TYR A 233 -0.47 -23.84 10.74
CA TYR A 233 -0.54 -23.04 9.52
C TYR A 233 -2.00 -22.82 9.10
N SER A 234 -2.22 -21.69 8.44
CA SER A 234 -3.43 -21.45 7.66
C SER A 234 -3.15 -21.49 6.17
N VAL A 235 -4.06 -22.13 5.45
CA VAL A 235 -4.03 -22.34 4.01
C VAL A 235 -5.18 -21.54 3.40
N ILE A 236 -4.86 -20.55 2.58
CA ILE A 236 -5.84 -19.67 1.94
C ILE A 236 -5.59 -19.73 0.41
N PRO A 237 -6.28 -20.63 -0.31
CA PRO A 237 -6.05 -20.81 -1.74
C PRO A 237 -6.48 -19.56 -2.52
N ARG A 238 -5.74 -19.24 -3.58
CA ARG A 238 -6.14 -18.15 -4.48
C ARG A 238 -7.23 -18.60 -5.43
N THR A 239 -8.27 -17.77 -5.51
CA THR A 239 -9.40 -17.87 -6.43
C THR A 239 -9.36 -16.66 -7.36
N ALA A 240 -9.45 -16.89 -8.67
CA ALA A 240 -9.45 -15.80 -9.65
C ALA A 240 -10.86 -15.17 -9.67
N GLY A 241 -10.95 -13.85 -9.45
CA GLY A 241 -12.26 -13.16 -9.43
C GLY A 241 -13.22 -13.61 -8.32
N GLY A 242 -12.75 -14.41 -7.34
CA GLY A 242 -13.60 -14.95 -6.28
C GLY A 242 -14.45 -16.13 -6.74
N GLU A 243 -14.25 -16.59 -7.98
CA GLU A 243 -14.97 -17.72 -8.54
C GLU A 243 -14.41 -19.03 -7.97
N ILE A 244 -15.32 -19.86 -7.46
CA ILE A 244 -15.04 -21.20 -6.96
C ILE A 244 -16.01 -22.14 -7.68
N THR A 245 -15.49 -23.18 -8.32
CA THR A 245 -16.34 -24.20 -8.95
C THR A 245 -17.05 -25.02 -7.87
N PRO A 246 -18.22 -25.63 -8.16
CA PRO A 246 -18.87 -26.54 -7.21
C PRO A 246 -17.92 -27.64 -6.70
N GLN A 247 -17.10 -28.19 -7.60
CA GLN A 247 -16.08 -29.19 -7.26
C GLN A 247 -14.99 -28.63 -6.35
N GLY A 248 -14.51 -27.41 -6.61
CA GLY A 248 -13.54 -26.73 -5.76
C GLY A 248 -14.09 -26.48 -4.35
N LEU A 249 -15.37 -26.09 -4.24
CA LEU A 249 -16.02 -25.90 -2.95
C LEU A 249 -16.14 -27.20 -2.16
N MET A 250 -16.53 -28.30 -2.81
CA MET A 250 -16.54 -29.63 -2.20
C MET A 250 -15.14 -30.06 -1.75
N THR A 251 -14.12 -29.80 -2.57
CA THR A 251 -12.72 -30.14 -2.24
C THR A 251 -12.24 -29.36 -1.01
N LEU A 252 -12.57 -28.07 -0.89
CA LEU A 252 -12.24 -27.29 0.31
C LEU A 252 -12.87 -27.89 1.57
N GLY A 253 -14.15 -28.28 1.50
CA GLY A 253 -14.85 -28.93 2.61
C GLY A 253 -14.24 -30.29 2.97
N GLU A 254 -13.87 -31.09 1.96
CA GLU A 254 -13.28 -32.40 2.18
C GLU A 254 -11.88 -32.32 2.80
N VAL A 255 -11.03 -31.41 2.31
CA VAL A 255 -9.72 -31.12 2.92
C VAL A 255 -9.91 -30.63 4.35
N ALA A 256 -10.84 -29.70 4.59
CA ALA A 256 -11.11 -29.21 5.93
C ALA A 256 -11.51 -30.34 6.88
N ARG A 257 -12.39 -31.24 6.42
CA ARG A 257 -12.83 -32.40 7.20
C ARG A 257 -11.70 -33.41 7.43
N GLN A 258 -10.92 -33.73 6.40
CA GLN A 258 -9.83 -34.71 6.46
C GLN A 258 -8.76 -34.33 7.48
N TYR A 259 -8.37 -33.05 7.51
CA TYR A 259 -7.31 -32.55 8.38
C TYR A 259 -7.84 -31.82 9.63
N ASN A 260 -9.14 -31.92 9.91
CA ASN A 260 -9.82 -31.26 11.03
C ASN A 260 -9.51 -29.75 11.13
N LEU A 261 -9.61 -29.05 9.99
CA LEU A 261 -9.27 -27.64 9.86
C LEU A 261 -10.48 -26.76 10.14
N TYR A 262 -10.29 -25.78 11.03
CA TYR A 262 -11.28 -24.72 11.21
C TYR A 262 -11.38 -23.89 9.93
N THR A 263 -12.60 -23.65 9.45
CA THR A 263 -12.82 -22.94 8.19
C THR A 263 -13.60 -21.65 8.43
N LYS A 264 -13.11 -20.53 7.88
CA LYS A 264 -13.83 -19.26 7.89
C LYS A 264 -13.66 -18.48 6.60
N ILE A 265 -14.62 -17.61 6.31
CA ILE A 265 -14.42 -16.54 5.34
C ILE A 265 -13.56 -15.45 6.00
N THR A 266 -12.42 -15.14 5.39
CA THR A 266 -11.49 -14.13 5.89
C THR A 266 -11.96 -12.71 5.56
N GLY A 267 -11.34 -11.68 6.16
CA GLY A 267 -11.61 -10.27 5.83
C GLY A 267 -11.33 -9.92 4.36
N SER A 268 -10.55 -10.74 3.65
CA SER A 268 -10.33 -10.62 2.21
C SER A 268 -11.35 -11.39 1.36
N GLN A 269 -12.46 -11.86 1.94
CA GLN A 269 -13.53 -12.62 1.28
C GLN A 269 -13.03 -13.91 0.61
N ARG A 270 -12.14 -14.64 1.30
CA ARG A 270 -11.63 -15.95 0.84
C ARG A 270 -11.93 -17.01 1.88
N ILE A 271 -12.09 -18.26 1.45
CA ILE A 271 -12.19 -19.40 2.37
C ILE A 271 -10.78 -19.70 2.86
N GLY A 272 -10.56 -19.55 4.17
CA GLY A 272 -9.31 -19.95 4.83
C GLY A 272 -9.52 -21.21 5.66
N LEU A 273 -8.54 -22.11 5.56
CA LEU A 273 -8.44 -23.35 6.33
C LEU A 273 -7.36 -23.16 7.40
N PHE A 274 -7.67 -23.39 8.68
CA PHE A 274 -6.80 -23.07 9.81
C PHE A 274 -6.53 -24.32 10.65
N GLY A 275 -5.31 -24.46 11.18
CA GLY A 275 -4.92 -25.58 12.03
C GLY A 275 -4.09 -26.65 11.34
N ALA A 276 -3.59 -26.40 10.13
CA ALA A 276 -2.80 -27.38 9.38
C ALA A 276 -1.42 -27.58 10.01
N GLN A 277 -0.95 -28.81 10.11
CA GLN A 277 0.43 -29.10 10.51
C GLN A 277 1.36 -28.85 9.33
N ARG A 278 2.62 -28.46 9.62
CA ARG A 278 3.62 -28.15 8.59
C ARG A 278 3.79 -29.30 7.59
N ASP A 279 3.86 -30.52 8.09
CA ASP A 279 4.17 -31.70 7.28
C ASP A 279 2.96 -32.14 6.41
N ASP A 280 1.76 -31.67 6.73
CA ASP A 280 0.54 -31.91 5.93
C ASP A 280 0.39 -30.93 4.76
N LEU A 281 1.10 -29.79 4.78
CA LEU A 281 0.95 -28.73 3.79
C LEU A 281 1.19 -29.19 2.34
N PRO A 282 2.20 -30.01 2.02
CA PRO A 282 2.38 -30.51 0.66
C PRO A 282 1.19 -31.34 0.17
N ALA A 283 0.60 -32.16 1.05
CA ALA A 283 -0.55 -33.00 0.71
C ALA A 283 -1.82 -32.16 0.53
N ILE A 284 -2.06 -31.21 1.45
CA ILE A 284 -3.17 -30.25 1.37
C ILE A 284 -3.09 -29.45 0.06
N TRP A 285 -1.92 -28.86 -0.24
CA TRP A 285 -1.74 -28.08 -1.47
C TRP A 285 -1.90 -28.92 -2.73
N SER A 286 -1.44 -30.17 -2.74
CA SER A 286 -1.60 -31.07 -3.88
C SER A 286 -3.07 -31.32 -4.21
N GLN A 287 -3.91 -31.57 -3.20
CA GLN A 287 -5.35 -31.76 -3.39
C GLN A 287 -6.04 -30.48 -3.91
N LEU A 288 -5.67 -29.33 -3.35
CA LEU A 288 -6.25 -28.05 -3.76
C LEU A 288 -5.84 -27.66 -5.19
N ILE A 289 -4.57 -27.89 -5.56
CA ILE A 289 -4.09 -27.64 -6.93
C ILE A 289 -4.79 -28.56 -7.92
N ALA A 290 -5.00 -29.84 -7.58
CA ALA A 290 -5.75 -30.78 -8.41
C ALA A 290 -7.20 -30.32 -8.64
N ALA A 291 -7.80 -29.64 -7.67
CA ALA A 291 -9.13 -29.03 -7.80
C ALA A 291 -9.13 -27.65 -8.51
N GLY A 292 -7.99 -27.21 -9.04
CA GLY A 292 -7.87 -25.98 -9.83
C GLY A 292 -7.55 -24.72 -9.02
N PHE A 293 -7.28 -24.84 -7.71
CA PHE A 293 -6.80 -23.72 -6.93
C PHE A 293 -5.33 -23.41 -7.22
N LYS A 294 -4.92 -22.18 -6.92
CA LYS A 294 -3.51 -21.78 -6.95
C LYS A 294 -3.03 -21.49 -5.55
N THR A 295 -1.75 -21.72 -5.33
CA THR A 295 -1.08 -21.30 -4.10
C THR A 295 -1.22 -19.79 -3.96
N GLY A 296 -1.67 -19.35 -2.78
CA GLY A 296 -1.72 -17.94 -2.44
C GLY A 296 -0.38 -17.50 -1.90
N GLN A 297 0.09 -16.31 -2.31
CA GLN A 297 1.08 -15.63 -1.50
C GLN A 297 0.39 -15.22 -0.20
N ALA A 298 1.04 -15.50 0.92
CA ALA A 298 0.54 -15.17 2.24
C ALA A 298 0.38 -13.64 2.37
N TYR A 299 -0.87 -13.21 2.46
CA TYR A 299 -1.39 -11.90 2.92
C TYR A 299 -0.87 -10.56 2.35
N ALA A 300 0.34 -10.40 1.77
CA ALA A 300 0.89 -9.05 1.56
C ALA A 300 1.76 -8.78 0.32
N LYS A 301 2.31 -9.78 -0.39
CA LYS A 301 3.42 -9.52 -1.34
C LYS A 301 3.08 -9.53 -2.84
N ALA A 302 1.85 -9.90 -3.23
CA ALA A 302 1.35 -9.74 -4.61
C ALA A 302 0.00 -9.06 -4.62
N LEU A 303 -0.26 -8.36 -5.74
CA LEU A 303 -1.46 -7.60 -6.07
C LEU A 303 -2.65 -7.97 -5.18
N ALA A 304 -2.99 -7.07 -4.25
CA ALA A 304 -4.07 -7.28 -3.31
C ALA A 304 -5.36 -7.61 -4.06
N TRP A 305 -6.17 -8.49 -3.48
CA TRP A 305 -7.53 -8.74 -3.95
C TRP A 305 -8.27 -7.41 -4.05
N ARG A 306 -8.66 -7.02 -5.28
CA ARG A 306 -9.58 -5.91 -5.49
C ARG A 306 -10.98 -6.45 -5.21
N LYS A 307 -11.63 -5.96 -4.14
CA LYS A 307 -13.04 -6.27 -3.88
C LYS A 307 -13.85 -5.93 -5.14
N PRO A 308 -14.54 -6.89 -5.78
CA PRO A 308 -15.61 -6.53 -6.70
C PRO A 308 -16.68 -5.79 -5.88
N ALA A 309 -17.28 -4.74 -6.46
CA ALA A 309 -18.37 -4.03 -5.81
C ALA A 309 -19.46 -5.04 -5.42
N SER A 310 -19.75 -5.15 -4.13
CA SER A 310 -20.84 -5.99 -3.64
C SER A 310 -22.12 -5.51 -4.30
N ALA A 311 -22.82 -6.39 -5.00
CA ALA A 311 -24.16 -6.16 -5.50
C ALA A 311 -25.07 -5.86 -4.30
N ALA A 312 -25.32 -4.57 -4.04
CA ALA A 312 -26.53 -4.17 -3.36
C ALA A 312 -27.70 -4.62 -4.23
N ALA A 313 -28.71 -5.20 -3.59
CA ALA A 313 -29.84 -5.87 -4.21
C ALA A 313 -30.46 -5.05 -5.36
N GLY A 314 -30.60 -5.68 -6.53
CA GLY A 314 -31.43 -5.19 -7.64
C GLY A 314 -30.69 -4.79 -8.92
N ALA A 315 -30.09 -5.74 -9.63
CA ALA A 315 -29.76 -5.56 -11.05
C ALA A 315 -29.54 -6.90 -11.77
N ALA A 316 -30.63 -7.57 -12.17
CA ALA A 316 -30.60 -8.83 -12.92
C ALA A 316 -30.25 -8.67 -14.42
N MET A 317 -29.57 -7.59 -14.84
CA MET A 317 -29.35 -7.33 -16.28
C MET A 317 -27.97 -6.76 -16.64
N ALA A 318 -26.93 -7.14 -15.91
CA ALA A 318 -25.55 -6.71 -16.20
C ALA A 318 -24.49 -7.83 -16.11
N LEU A 319 -24.90 -9.11 -16.12
CA LEU A 319 -23.98 -10.26 -16.02
C LEU A 319 -23.42 -10.75 -17.36
N ALA A 320 -23.87 -10.21 -18.50
CA ALA A 320 -23.39 -10.64 -19.82
C ALA A 320 -22.14 -9.91 -20.32
N THR A 321 -21.83 -8.72 -19.81
CA THR A 321 -20.74 -7.85 -20.35
C THR A 321 -19.44 -7.89 -19.54
N ALA A 322 -19.46 -8.27 -18.25
CA ALA A 322 -18.25 -8.32 -17.43
C ALA A 322 -17.33 -9.52 -17.76
N SER A 323 -17.92 -10.65 -18.15
CA SER A 323 -17.20 -11.89 -18.49
C SER A 323 -16.41 -11.78 -19.80
N ALA A 324 -16.88 -10.96 -20.75
CA ALA A 324 -16.22 -10.74 -22.03
C ALA A 324 -14.93 -9.91 -21.89
N SER A 325 -14.91 -8.96 -20.95
CA SER A 325 -13.73 -8.11 -20.70
C SER A 325 -12.61 -8.88 -20.01
N ALA A 326 -12.91 -9.77 -19.05
CA ALA A 326 -11.87 -10.59 -18.42
C ALA A 326 -11.21 -11.60 -19.40
N LEU A 327 -11.92 -12.00 -20.45
CA LEU A 327 -11.42 -12.91 -21.48
C LEU A 327 -10.61 -12.20 -22.57
N SER A 328 -10.94 -10.94 -22.92
CA SER A 328 -10.21 -10.17 -23.95
C SER A 328 -8.79 -9.76 -23.54
N TRP A 329 -8.55 -9.56 -22.24
CA TRP A 329 -7.20 -9.30 -21.72
C TRP A 329 -6.24 -10.48 -21.90
N ARG A 330 -6.76 -11.72 -21.95
CA ARG A 330 -5.93 -12.93 -22.15
C ARG A 330 -5.54 -13.16 -23.60
N THR A 331 -6.32 -12.70 -24.57
CA THR A 331 -5.98 -12.82 -26.00
C THR A 331 -4.98 -11.76 -26.44
N ALA A 332 -5.04 -10.54 -25.87
CA ALA A 332 -4.10 -9.46 -26.17
C ALA A 332 -2.65 -9.79 -25.74
N THR A 333 -2.44 -10.45 -24.61
CA THR A 333 -1.09 -10.83 -24.13
C THR A 333 -0.41 -11.96 -24.91
N LYS A 334 -1.16 -12.75 -25.69
CA LYS A 334 -0.59 -13.79 -26.58
C LYS A 334 -0.25 -13.26 -27.97
N ALA A 335 -0.79 -12.12 -28.38
CA ALA A 335 -0.57 -11.56 -29.72
C ALA A 335 0.72 -10.71 -29.83
N SER A 336 1.22 -10.11 -28.74
CA SER A 336 2.45 -9.30 -28.79
C SER A 336 3.75 -10.13 -28.82
N ALA A 337 3.71 -11.39 -28.38
CA ALA A 337 4.88 -12.29 -28.36
C ALA A 337 5.19 -13.00 -29.70
N ARG A 338 4.48 -12.66 -30.80
CA ARG A 338 4.68 -13.26 -32.13
C ARG A 338 5.09 -12.28 -33.23
N ARG A 339 5.43 -11.02 -32.90
CA ARG A 339 5.79 -10.00 -33.90
C ARG A 339 7.24 -9.51 -33.86
N THR A 340 8.13 -10.18 -33.13
CA THR A 340 9.58 -9.99 -33.19
C THR A 340 10.28 -11.34 -33.35
N ARG A 341 10.19 -11.86 -34.57
CA ARG A 341 11.22 -12.68 -35.22
C ARG A 341 11.47 -12.06 -36.58
#